data_AF-A0A328HJE1-F1
#
_entry.id   AF-A0A328HJE1-F1
#
_cell.length_a   1.000
_cell.length_b   1.000
_cell.length_c   1.000
_cell.angle_alpha   90.00
_cell.angle_beta   90.00
_cell.angle_gamma   90.00
#
_symmetry.space_group_name_H-M   'P 1'
#
loop_
_entity.id
_entity.type
_entity.pdbx_description
1 polymer ?
#
loop_
_entity_poly.entity_id
_entity_poly.type
_entity_poly.pdbx_seq_one_letter_code
_entity_poly.pdbx_strand_id
1 'polypeptide(L)'
;MVKSDMTAACSLLQSKTREETARSGDAGSCEGQLEKAQFTDPGKLLSTEQYGRNAFVEFEHDTVFLAASDAGWKITGAGCTPNGEEAPYTCEVGGK
;
A
#
# COMPACT_ATOMS: atom_id res chain seq x y z
N MET A 1 6.19 8.03 19.78
CA MET A 1 6.66 7.91 18.39
C MET A 1 6.73 6.43 18.07
N VAL A 2 5.77 5.91 17.31
CA VAL A 2 5.96 4.59 16.69
C VAL A 2 7.11 4.78 15.71
N LYS A 3 8.27 4.18 15.99
CA LYS A 3 9.30 4.06 14.96
C LYS A 3 8.70 3.09 13.95
N SER A 4 8.22 3.62 12.84
CA SER A 4 7.68 2.81 11.76
C SER A 4 8.75 1.79 11.35
N ASP A 5 8.48 0.52 11.63
CA ASP A 5 9.38 -0.55 11.24
C ASP A 5 9.18 -0.81 9.74
N MET A 6 10.00 -0.15 8.92
CA MET A 6 9.92 -0.27 7.47
C MET A 6 10.27 -1.66 6.97
N THR A 7 11.03 -2.43 7.75
CA THR A 7 11.32 -3.84 7.44
C THR A 7 10.04 -4.68 7.58
N ALA A 8 9.30 -4.46 8.68
CA ALA A 8 8.00 -5.08 8.88
C ALA A 8 7.00 -4.65 7.80
N ALA A 9 6.94 -3.35 7.47
CA ALA A 9 6.06 -2.82 6.43
C ALA A 9 6.38 -3.42 5.04
N CYS A 10 7.65 -3.49 4.64
CA CYS A 10 8.07 -4.14 3.40
C CYS A 10 7.74 -5.64 3.36
N SER A 11 7.68 -6.31 4.52
CA SER A 11 7.31 -7.72 4.61
C SER A 11 5.80 -7.95 4.46
N LEU A 12 4.98 -6.90 4.66
CA LEU A 12 3.53 -6.95 4.42
C LEU A 12 3.18 -6.78 2.93
N LEU A 13 4.08 -6.20 2.13
CA LEU A 13 3.88 -6.05 0.69
C LEU A 13 3.93 -7.41 -0.01
N GLN A 14 3.17 -7.54 -1.10
CA GLN A 14 3.31 -8.65 -2.02
C GLN A 14 4.70 -8.59 -2.68
N SER A 15 5.33 -9.73 -2.99
CA SER A 15 6.69 -9.77 -3.53
C SER A 15 6.88 -8.86 -4.75
N LYS A 16 5.92 -8.88 -5.69
CA LYS A 16 5.92 -7.99 -6.86
C LYS A 16 5.89 -6.51 -6.45
N THR A 17 4.95 -6.12 -5.58
CA THR A 17 4.82 -4.76 -5.06
C THR A 17 6.09 -4.30 -4.35
N ARG A 18 6.70 -5.16 -3.51
CA ARG A 18 7.96 -4.88 -2.82
C ARG A 18 9.09 -4.55 -3.80
N GLU A 19 9.21 -5.35 -4.86
CA GLU A 19 10.22 -5.12 -5.89
C GLU A 19 9.97 -3.85 -6.71
N GLU A 20 8.71 -3.57 -7.04
CA GLU A 20 8.33 -2.35 -7.76
C GLU A 20 8.60 -1.10 -6.92
N THR A 21 8.24 -1.14 -5.63
CA THR A 21 8.56 -0.08 -4.67
C THR A 21 10.06 0.15 -4.60
N ALA A 22 10.87 -0.90 -4.46
CA ALA A 22 12.33 -0.74 -4.41
C ALA A 22 12.90 -0.06 -5.67
N ARG A 23 12.23 -0.20 -6.82
CA ARG A 23 12.63 0.36 -8.12
C ARG A 23 11.99 1.74 -8.43
N SER A 24 11.01 2.20 -7.67
CA SER A 24 10.23 3.40 -8.00
C SER A 24 10.94 4.74 -7.72
N GLY A 25 12.17 4.72 -7.21
CA GLY A 25 12.99 5.91 -7.02
C GLY A 25 14.43 5.60 -6.61
N ASP A 26 15.09 6.57 -5.99
CA ASP A 26 16.56 6.56 -5.84
C ASP A 26 17.09 5.83 -4.60
N ALA A 27 16.22 5.34 -3.70
CA ALA A 27 16.68 4.68 -2.48
C ALA A 27 17.19 3.25 -2.71
N GLY A 28 16.79 2.60 -3.82
CA GLY A 28 17.25 1.25 -4.20
C GLY A 28 16.79 0.10 -3.29
N SER A 29 16.01 0.38 -2.24
CA SER A 29 15.42 -0.61 -1.33
C SER A 29 13.95 -0.29 -1.06
N CYS A 30 13.17 -1.29 -0.68
CA CYS A 30 11.76 -1.06 -0.33
C CYS A 30 11.66 -0.16 0.92
N GLU A 31 12.50 -0.44 1.91
CA GLU A 31 12.48 0.23 3.21
C GLU A 31 12.77 1.72 3.04
N GLY A 32 13.80 2.06 2.27
CA GLY A 32 14.17 3.45 2.00
C GLY A 32 13.15 4.20 1.13
N GLN A 33 12.31 3.48 0.38
CA GLN A 33 11.20 4.09 -0.36
C GLN A 33 10.00 4.34 0.55
N LEU A 34 9.69 3.40 1.44
CA LEU A 34 8.65 3.61 2.47
C LEU A 34 9.01 4.72 3.46
N GLU A 35 10.29 4.91 3.78
CA GLU A 35 10.74 6.07 4.58
C GLU A 35 10.52 7.41 3.88
N LYS A 36 10.60 7.43 2.55
CA LYS A 36 10.40 8.64 1.73
C LYS A 36 8.95 8.85 1.32
N ALA A 37 8.16 7.78 1.31
CA ALA A 37 6.74 7.82 0.99
C ALA A 37 6.01 8.73 1.99
N GLN A 38 5.19 9.63 1.46
CA GLN A 38 4.47 10.61 2.25
C GLN A 38 3.12 10.05 2.65
N PHE A 39 3.11 9.07 3.56
CA PHE A 39 1.86 8.55 4.10
C PHE A 39 1.20 9.60 5.00
N THR A 40 0.02 10.05 4.59
CA THR A 40 -0.89 10.78 5.47
C THR A 40 -1.56 9.83 6.45
N ASP A 41 -2.01 10.37 7.59
CA ASP A 41 -2.86 9.63 8.51
C ASP A 41 -4.13 9.16 7.75
N PRO A 42 -4.39 7.84 7.66
CA PRO A 42 -5.51 7.32 6.87
C PRO A 42 -6.87 7.76 7.43
N GLY A 43 -6.94 8.15 8.71
CA GLY A 43 -8.17 8.49 9.39
C GLY A 43 -8.96 7.25 9.79
N LYS A 44 -10.29 7.38 9.91
CA LYS A 44 -11.15 6.27 10.34
C LYS A 44 -11.33 5.24 9.23
N LEU A 45 -11.47 3.97 9.64
CA LEU A 45 -11.92 2.90 8.78
C LEU A 45 -13.37 3.15 8.34
N LEU A 46 -13.59 3.21 7.03
CA LEU A 46 -14.92 3.40 6.42
C LEU A 46 -15.53 2.06 6.00
N SER A 47 -14.77 1.26 5.26
CA SER A 47 -15.27 0.00 4.69
C SER A 47 -14.16 -1.03 4.55
N THR A 48 -14.55 -2.30 4.47
CA THR A 48 -13.65 -3.41 4.17
C THR A 48 -14.42 -4.39 3.29
N GLU A 49 -13.92 -4.61 2.09
CA GLU A 49 -14.58 -5.46 1.10
C GLU A 49 -13.62 -6.51 0.55
N GLN A 50 -14.14 -7.72 0.36
CA GLN A 50 -13.38 -8.85 -0.17
C GLN A 50 -14.07 -9.41 -1.42
N TYR A 51 -13.29 -9.55 -2.48
CA TYR A 51 -13.67 -10.11 -3.76
C TYR A 51 -12.77 -11.30 -4.12
N GLY A 52 -13.20 -12.49 -3.73
CA GLY A 52 -12.44 -13.73 -3.94
C GLY A 52 -11.10 -13.68 -3.20
N ARG A 53 -10.00 -13.60 -3.96
CA ARG A 53 -8.64 -13.47 -3.41
C ARG A 53 -8.15 -12.03 -3.31
N ASN A 54 -8.94 -11.04 -3.68
CA ASN A 54 -8.58 -9.64 -3.56
C ASN A 54 -9.43 -9.00 -2.46
N ALA A 55 -8.93 -7.96 -1.83
CA ALA A 55 -9.66 -7.16 -0.87
C ALA A 55 -9.19 -5.70 -0.95
N PHE A 56 -10.03 -4.78 -0.50
CA PHE A 56 -9.61 -3.42 -0.22
C PHE A 56 -10.18 -2.95 1.11
N VAL A 57 -9.44 -2.06 1.75
CA VAL A 57 -9.79 -1.43 3.00
C VAL A 57 -9.80 0.07 2.75
N GLU A 58 -10.96 0.68 2.91
CA GLU A 58 -11.16 2.10 2.67
C GLU A 58 -11.13 2.85 4.00
N PHE A 59 -10.33 3.90 4.04
CA PHE A 59 -10.25 4.86 5.13
C PHE A 59 -10.68 6.24 4.64
N GLU A 60 -10.89 7.18 5.57
CA GLU A 60 -11.28 8.57 5.24
C GLU A 60 -10.33 9.25 4.24
N HIS A 61 -9.03 8.91 4.28
CA HIS A 61 -7.99 9.57 3.49
C HIS A 61 -7.05 8.61 2.76
N ASP A 62 -7.33 7.30 2.79
CA ASP A 62 -6.49 6.29 2.18
C ASP A 62 -7.32 5.07 1.75
N THR A 63 -6.83 4.32 0.76
CA THR A 63 -7.34 3.00 0.41
C THR A 63 -6.17 2.04 0.30
N VAL A 64 -6.27 0.89 0.98
CA VAL A 64 -5.27 -0.17 0.93
C VAL A 64 -5.82 -1.35 0.16
N PHE A 65 -5.12 -1.76 -0.90
CA PHE A 65 -5.45 -2.94 -1.69
C PHE A 65 -4.64 -4.14 -1.21
N LEU A 66 -5.31 -5.29 -1.10
CA LEU A 66 -4.72 -6.53 -0.64
C LEU A 66 -5.04 -7.69 -1.59
N ALA A 67 -4.11 -8.64 -1.66
CA ALA A 67 -4.30 -9.92 -2.29
C ALA A 67 -3.97 -11.05 -1.30
N ALA A 68 -4.79 -12.10 -1.32
CA ALA A 68 -4.57 -13.29 -0.53
C ALA A 68 -3.38 -14.08 -1.10
N SER A 69 -2.47 -14.46 -0.21
CA SER A 69 -1.35 -15.35 -0.45
C SER A 69 -1.43 -16.56 0.49
N ASP A 70 -0.60 -17.58 0.25
CA ASP A 70 -0.52 -18.75 1.12
C ASP A 70 -0.08 -18.40 2.56
N ALA A 71 0.56 -17.24 2.74
CA ALA A 71 0.99 -16.70 4.03
C ALA A 71 0.01 -15.68 4.62
N GLY A 72 -1.20 -15.54 4.06
CA GLY A 72 -2.21 -14.55 4.45
C GLY A 72 -2.30 -13.37 3.49
N TRP A 73 -2.95 -12.29 3.91
CA TRP A 73 -3.13 -11.09 3.09
C TRP A 73 -1.81 -10.33 2.91
N LYS A 74 -1.54 -9.93 1.67
CA LYS A 74 -0.41 -9.08 1.28
C LYS A 74 -0.91 -7.81 0.65
N ILE A 75 -0.26 -6.70 0.99
CA ILE A 75 -0.57 -5.39 0.46
C ILE A 75 -0.07 -5.33 -0.98
N THR A 76 -0.97 -5.05 -1.92
CA THR A 76 -0.64 -4.83 -3.32
C THR A 76 -0.56 -3.35 -3.66
N GLY A 77 -1.25 -2.50 -2.90
CA GLY A 77 -1.10 -1.04 -2.96
C GLY A 77 -1.56 -0.33 -1.68
N ALA A 78 -0.95 0.81 -1.36
CA ALA A 78 -1.25 1.62 -0.17
C ALA A 78 -0.95 3.11 -0.42
N GLY A 79 -1.55 4.00 0.38
CA GLY A 79 -1.51 5.43 0.10
C GLY A 79 -2.30 5.77 -1.16
N CYS A 80 -3.39 5.05 -1.42
CA CYS A 80 -4.15 5.19 -2.65
C CYS A 80 -5.27 6.19 -2.46
N THR A 81 -5.26 7.23 -3.29
CA THR A 81 -6.34 8.23 -3.34
C THR A 81 -7.02 8.22 -4.72
N PRO A 82 -8.35 8.33 -4.77
CA PRO A 82 -9.07 8.39 -6.05
C PRO A 82 -8.73 9.69 -6.79
N ASN A 83 -8.21 9.59 -8.03
CA ASN A 83 -7.95 10.77 -8.86
C ASN A 83 -9.10 11.01 -9.83
N GLY A 84 -10.09 11.80 -9.39
CA GLY A 84 -11.14 12.35 -10.25
C GLY A 84 -12.22 11.34 -10.71
N GLU A 85 -13.05 11.78 -11.66
CA GLU A 85 -14.28 11.10 -12.09
C GLU A 85 -14.05 9.79 -12.87
N GLU A 86 -12.84 9.54 -13.39
CA GLU A 86 -12.48 8.34 -14.17
C GLU A 86 -11.63 7.31 -13.38
N ALA A 87 -11.33 7.58 -12.10
CA ALA A 87 -10.87 6.62 -11.10
C ALA A 87 -9.64 5.72 -11.40
N PRO A 88 -8.50 6.22 -11.93
CA PRO A 88 -7.23 5.60 -11.60
C PRO A 88 -6.84 6.01 -10.16
N TYR A 89 -6.74 5.03 -9.27
CA TYR A 89 -6.11 5.26 -7.97
C TYR A 89 -4.63 5.59 -8.18
N THR A 90 -4.16 6.71 -7.63
CA THR A 90 -2.71 6.93 -7.52
C THR A 90 -2.32 6.48 -6.14
N CYS A 91 -1.49 5.44 -6.09
CA CYS A 91 -0.96 4.89 -4.87
C CYS A 91 0.48 5.36 -4.64
N GLU A 92 0.82 5.67 -3.39
CA GLU A 92 2.22 5.87 -2.96
C GLU A 92 3.04 4.59 -3.12
N VAL A 93 2.40 3.43 -2.92
CA VAL A 93 3.01 2.11 -3.04
C VAL A 93 2.14 1.22 -3.92
N GLY A 94 2.76 0.53 -4.90
CA GLY A 94 2.15 -0.62 -5.56
C GLY A 94 1.39 -0.39 -6.87
N GLY A 95 2.01 0.34 -7.79
CA GLY A 95 1.53 0.48 -9.17
C GLY A 95 0.78 1.80 -9.40
N LYS A 96 0.97 2.35 -10.58
CA LYS A 96 0.14 3.40 -11.19
C LYS A 96 -0.70 2.77 -12.30
#